data_AF-K3X2E1-F1
#
_entry.id   AF-K3X2E1-F1
#
_cell.length_a   1.000
_cell.length_b   1.000
_cell.length_c   1.000
_cell.angle_alpha   90.00
_cell.angle_beta   90.00
_cell.angle_gamma   90.00
#
_symmetry.space_group_name_H-M   'P 1'
#
loop_
_entity.id
_entity.type
_entity.pdbx_description
1 polymer ?
#
loop_
_entity_poly.entity_id
_entity_poly.type
_entity_poly.pdbx_seq_one_letter_code
_entity_poly.pdbx_strand_id
1 'polypeptide(L)'
;MGTTTTDDAAAVNVSEDELAVCISVLRRFDTSQGLAHLQTSRFQQLRLAVLSLADDFRGSCPLLRPRSNVELNQEHRRVERAHNRARDKQLIDSTTLRAGRRSKLAVQTAKNPLVPQVPDGAVSCNSLLELGSSEKAAAVGLHGKTRTLYYPRQCYVCNLKYKQLHHFYDRLCPPCAKLNYEKRLQTADLRDHVAIVTGARVKIGYEITLKLLRSGAMVIATTRFPKDAAYRFARERDFDAWKDKLQIYGMDFRDLGVIDKFMDHVATTFGSIDILINNATQTIRRPVHYYKHLIKSEVAPIPEELNGVEQILRGNASLLGISGTMKPLCGQDPHKGALVKVDVASHKDVVSSVLLSQVAVVSEDVGSKETSYLFPEGQFDVNNQQVDLRTSNSWVAKIDHVETMELVEVFAINTIAPFILNKRVIPLLEKSTNKHKFIINVSAMEGKFNRPKTSYHPHTNMAKAAANMMTRTAAADLATRGIFMNSVDTGWVNDENPRHIAVEKAATMDFQTPLDEIDAAARVLDPIFALHQPQNGKKPLVFGQFLKDFGISKW
;
A
#
# COMPACT_ATOMS: atom_id res chain seq x y z
N MET A 1 4.16 -35.40 -51.48
CA MET A 1 3.00 -35.32 -52.41
C MET A 1 1.79 -34.91 -51.57
N GLY A 2 1.13 -33.79 -51.72
CA GLY A 2 1.33 -32.60 -52.53
C GLY A 2 0.61 -31.44 -51.81
N THR A 3 1.19 -30.26 -51.91
CA THR A 3 0.60 -28.95 -51.62
C THR A 3 -0.57 -28.65 -52.55
N THR A 4 -1.61 -27.94 -52.08
CA THR A 4 -2.46 -26.95 -52.80
C THR A 4 -3.59 -26.53 -51.83
N THR A 5 -3.54 -25.37 -51.19
CA THR A 5 -3.87 -24.00 -51.63
C THR A 5 -5.36 -23.71 -51.83
N THR A 6 -5.76 -22.63 -51.16
CA THR A 6 -6.77 -21.61 -51.48
C THR A 6 -8.26 -21.94 -51.30
N ASP A 7 -8.82 -21.32 -50.25
CA ASP A 7 -10.23 -20.94 -50.14
C ASP A 7 -10.70 -20.25 -51.44
N ASP A 8 -11.57 -20.93 -52.19
CA ASP A 8 -12.32 -20.34 -53.29
C ASP A 8 -13.36 -19.36 -52.71
N ALA A 9 -13.08 -18.06 -52.85
CA ALA A 9 -14.10 -17.04 -52.76
C ALA A 9 -15.16 -17.34 -53.83
N ALA A 10 -16.42 -17.52 -53.42
CA ALA A 10 -17.54 -17.74 -54.32
C ALA A 10 -17.54 -16.70 -55.45
N ALA A 11 -17.21 -17.14 -56.67
CA ALA A 11 -17.26 -16.30 -57.85
C ALA A 11 -18.73 -15.94 -58.11
N VAL A 12 -19.09 -14.69 -57.81
CA VAL A 12 -20.39 -14.13 -58.18
C VAL A 12 -20.44 -14.10 -59.70
N ASN A 13 -21.31 -14.92 -60.28
CA ASN A 13 -21.50 -15.01 -61.74
C ASN A 13 -22.33 -13.81 -62.18
N VAL A 14 -21.67 -12.69 -62.51
CA VAL A 14 -22.32 -11.48 -63.04
C VAL A 14 -22.53 -11.64 -64.55
N SER A 15 -23.77 -11.52 -65.02
CA SER A 15 -24.08 -11.54 -66.46
C SER A 15 -23.48 -10.34 -67.19
N GLU A 16 -23.19 -10.47 -68.49
CA GLU A 16 -22.68 -9.36 -69.31
C GLU A 16 -23.63 -8.15 -69.30
N ASP A 17 -24.94 -8.39 -69.25
CA ASP A 17 -25.95 -7.33 -69.19
C ASP A 17 -25.92 -6.57 -67.85
N GLU A 18 -25.79 -7.28 -66.72
CA GLU A 18 -25.64 -6.64 -65.40
C GLU A 18 -24.34 -5.84 -65.32
N LEU A 19 -23.25 -6.37 -65.88
CA LEU A 19 -21.97 -5.68 -65.96
C LEU A 19 -22.08 -4.40 -66.82
N ALA A 20 -22.77 -4.46 -67.96
CA ALA A 20 -23.02 -3.32 -68.82
C ALA A 20 -23.83 -2.22 -68.10
N VAL A 21 -24.83 -2.61 -67.30
CA VAL A 21 -25.61 -1.68 -66.45
C VAL A 21 -24.73 -1.05 -65.38
N CYS A 22 -23.92 -1.83 -64.66
CA CYS A 22 -22.99 -1.30 -63.67
C CYS A 22 -21.99 -0.29 -64.28
N ILE A 23 -21.41 -0.62 -65.44
CA ILE A 23 -20.49 0.28 -66.16
C ILE A 23 -21.21 1.56 -66.61
N SER A 24 -22.45 1.46 -67.10
CA SER A 24 -23.28 2.60 -67.51
C SER A 24 -23.55 3.55 -66.33
N VAL A 25 -23.89 3.00 -65.16
CA VAL A 25 -24.11 3.78 -63.93
C VAL A 25 -22.82 4.46 -63.49
N LEU A 26 -21.69 3.75 -63.48
CA LEU A 26 -20.39 4.33 -63.10
C LEU A 26 -19.94 5.43 -64.07
N ARG A 27 -20.15 5.27 -65.38
CA ARG A 27 -19.86 6.29 -66.40
C ARG A 27 -20.66 7.58 -66.21
N ARG A 28 -21.88 7.51 -65.67
CA ARG A 28 -22.65 8.73 -65.33
C ARG A 28 -22.00 9.55 -64.21
N PHE A 29 -21.19 8.91 -63.36
CA PHE A 29 -20.43 9.59 -62.32
C PHE A 29 -19.04 10.05 -62.77
N ASP A 30 -18.58 9.67 -63.96
CA ASP A 30 -17.29 10.07 -64.57
C ASP A 30 -17.33 11.47 -65.23
N THR A 31 -18.21 12.33 -64.73
CA THR A 31 -18.30 13.75 -65.12
C THR A 31 -18.18 14.61 -63.88
N SER A 32 -17.68 15.84 -64.02
CA SER A 32 -17.52 16.78 -62.89
C SER A 32 -18.84 17.03 -62.13
N GLN A 33 -19.97 17.04 -62.84
CA GLN A 33 -21.31 17.15 -62.24
C GLN A 33 -21.77 15.83 -61.58
N GLY A 34 -21.49 14.68 -62.20
CA GLY A 34 -21.76 13.37 -61.62
C GLY A 34 -20.98 13.12 -60.33
N LEU A 35 -19.70 13.48 -60.30
CA LEU A 35 -18.84 13.45 -59.11
C LEU A 35 -19.42 14.30 -57.97
N ALA A 36 -19.93 15.50 -58.26
CA ALA A 36 -20.58 16.34 -57.26
C ALA A 36 -21.84 15.69 -56.66
N HIS A 37 -22.63 14.99 -57.50
CA HIS A 37 -23.78 14.24 -57.03
C HIS A 37 -23.40 13.02 -56.18
N LEU A 38 -22.34 12.31 -56.53
CA LEU A 38 -21.85 11.15 -55.76
C LEU A 38 -21.34 11.53 -54.35
N GLN A 39 -20.90 12.78 -54.17
CA GLN A 39 -20.44 13.30 -52.88
C GLN A 39 -21.59 13.62 -51.91
N THR A 40 -22.84 13.67 -52.37
CA THR A 40 -24.02 13.89 -51.52
C THR A 40 -24.28 12.71 -50.57
N SER A 41 -25.01 12.96 -49.47
CA SER A 41 -25.35 11.94 -48.46
C SER A 41 -26.17 10.78 -49.02
N ARG A 42 -26.97 11.04 -50.06
CA ARG A 42 -27.83 10.05 -50.73
C ARG A 42 -27.05 8.84 -51.27
N PHE A 43 -25.80 9.03 -51.69
CA PHE A 43 -24.97 7.99 -52.31
C PHE A 43 -23.79 7.55 -51.41
N GLN A 44 -23.86 7.81 -50.11
CA GLN A 44 -22.82 7.43 -49.14
C GLN A 44 -22.53 5.92 -49.14
N GLN A 45 -23.58 5.07 -49.16
CA GLN A 45 -23.42 3.61 -49.15
C GLN A 45 -22.75 3.08 -50.43
N LEU A 46 -23.14 3.61 -51.60
CA LEU A 46 -22.51 3.27 -52.88
C LEU A 46 -21.02 3.64 -52.88
N ARG A 47 -20.69 4.82 -52.35
CA ARG A 47 -19.29 5.26 -52.23
C ARG A 47 -18.47 4.36 -51.31
N LEU A 48 -19.01 3.93 -50.16
CA LEU A 48 -18.33 2.99 -49.27
C LEU A 48 -18.07 1.64 -49.95
N ALA A 49 -19.06 1.12 -50.70
CA ALA A 49 -18.94 -0.13 -51.43
C ALA A 49 -17.92 -0.06 -52.60
N VAL A 50 -17.89 1.06 -53.34
CA VAL A 50 -16.92 1.27 -54.42
C VAL A 50 -15.51 1.47 -53.86
N LEU A 51 -15.35 2.18 -52.74
CA LEU A 51 -14.06 2.39 -52.07
C LEU A 51 -13.40 1.09 -51.62
N SER A 52 -14.17 0.11 -51.11
CA SER A 52 -13.64 -1.20 -50.71
C SER A 52 -13.17 -2.07 -51.89
N LEU A 53 -13.72 -1.84 -53.08
CA LEU A 53 -13.39 -2.59 -54.30
C LEU A 53 -12.28 -1.93 -55.12
N ALA A 54 -12.03 -0.64 -54.89
CA ALA A 54 -11.11 0.16 -55.69
C ALA A 54 -9.71 0.29 -55.04
N ASP A 55 -9.42 -0.51 -54.00
CA ASP A 55 -8.08 -0.60 -53.40
C ASP A 55 -7.00 -1.06 -54.39
N ASP A 56 -7.39 -1.81 -55.42
CA ASP A 56 -6.50 -2.27 -56.49
C ASP A 56 -6.29 -1.20 -57.60
N PHE A 57 -7.12 -0.15 -57.66
CA PHE A 57 -7.10 0.88 -58.72
C PHE A 57 -6.67 2.28 -58.24
N ARG A 58 -5.98 2.34 -57.08
CA ARG A 58 -5.55 3.58 -56.38
C ARG A 58 -4.72 4.60 -57.18
N GLY A 59 -4.32 4.28 -58.41
CA GLY A 59 -3.56 5.18 -59.29
C GLY A 59 -4.38 6.01 -60.30
N SER A 60 -5.63 5.62 -60.59
CA SER A 60 -6.32 6.11 -61.82
C SER A 60 -7.68 6.77 -61.60
N CYS A 61 -8.25 6.73 -60.39
CA CYS A 61 -9.62 7.22 -60.13
C CYS A 61 -9.63 8.52 -59.29
N PRO A 62 -10.20 9.64 -59.79
CA PRO A 62 -10.31 10.91 -59.04
C PRO A 62 -11.13 10.84 -57.73
N LEU A 63 -11.93 9.79 -57.55
CA LEU A 63 -12.73 9.52 -56.34
C LEU A 63 -11.90 8.98 -55.17
N LEU A 64 -10.72 8.41 -55.47
CA LEU A 64 -9.75 7.89 -54.52
C LEU A 64 -8.53 8.82 -54.54
N ARG A 65 -8.64 10.01 -53.94
CA ARG A 65 -7.42 10.78 -53.70
C ARG A 65 -6.52 9.95 -52.77
N PRO A 66 -5.23 9.73 -53.11
CA PRO A 66 -4.30 9.16 -52.14
C PRO A 66 -4.38 10.01 -50.87
N ARG A 67 -4.35 9.36 -49.69
CA ARG A 67 -4.24 10.08 -48.42
C ARG A 67 -3.20 11.17 -48.62
N SER A 68 -3.56 12.40 -48.26
CA SER A 68 -2.61 13.50 -48.40
C SER A 68 -1.31 13.11 -47.66
N ASN A 69 -0.15 13.53 -48.15
CA ASN A 69 1.12 13.30 -47.42
C ASN A 69 1.01 13.74 -45.94
N VAL A 70 0.14 14.70 -45.65
CA VAL A 70 -0.22 15.14 -44.29
C VAL A 70 -0.90 14.03 -43.48
N GLU A 71 -1.92 13.35 -44.01
CA GLU A 71 -2.64 12.26 -43.33
C GLU A 71 -1.76 11.02 -43.14
N LEU A 72 -0.93 10.66 -44.13
CA LEU A 72 0.05 9.57 -44.00
C LEU A 72 1.10 9.88 -42.92
N ASN A 73 1.62 11.11 -42.91
CA ASN A 73 2.55 11.55 -41.87
C ASN A 73 1.91 11.61 -40.47
N GLN A 74 0.63 11.97 -40.38
CA GLN A 74 -0.11 11.94 -39.13
C GLN A 74 -0.29 10.51 -38.61
N GLU A 75 -0.65 9.57 -39.50
CA GLU A 75 -0.79 8.17 -39.13
C GLU A 75 0.56 7.55 -38.74
N HIS A 76 1.63 7.79 -39.49
CA HIS A 76 2.98 7.35 -39.12
C HIS A 76 3.39 7.86 -37.74
N ARG A 77 3.16 9.15 -37.44
CA ARG A 77 3.42 9.72 -36.12
C ARG A 77 2.55 9.06 -35.03
N ARG A 78 1.31 8.69 -35.35
CA ARG A 78 0.41 8.00 -34.41
C ARG A 78 0.93 6.60 -34.08
N VAL A 79 1.31 5.84 -35.10
CA VAL A 79 1.90 4.50 -34.96
C VAL A 79 3.21 4.56 -34.18
N GLU A 80 4.09 5.50 -34.53
CA GLU A 80 5.38 5.69 -33.83
C GLU A 80 5.16 6.05 -32.35
N ARG A 81 4.22 6.96 -32.05
CA ARG A 81 3.86 7.30 -30.66
C ARG A 81 3.32 6.09 -29.90
N ALA A 82 2.46 5.27 -30.53
CA ALA A 82 1.93 4.06 -29.91
C ALA A 82 3.06 3.05 -29.63
N HIS A 83 3.97 2.85 -30.57
CA HIS A 83 5.15 2.00 -30.42
C HIS A 83 6.07 2.49 -29.28
N ASN A 84 6.37 3.79 -29.24
CA ASN A 84 7.21 4.38 -28.19
C ASN A 84 6.55 4.28 -26.81
N ARG A 85 5.23 4.46 -26.71
CA ARG A 85 4.48 4.24 -25.45
C ARG A 85 4.53 2.79 -24.99
N ALA A 86 4.41 1.83 -25.92
CA ALA A 86 4.52 0.40 -25.59
C ALA A 86 5.92 0.04 -25.08
N ARG A 87 6.99 0.58 -25.70
CA ARG A 87 8.37 0.43 -25.23
C ARG A 87 8.59 1.03 -23.85
N ASP A 88 8.09 2.26 -23.62
CA ASP A 88 8.16 2.90 -22.31
C ASP A 88 7.46 2.05 -21.24
N LYS A 89 6.27 1.52 -21.57
CA LYS A 89 5.54 0.61 -20.68
C LYS A 89 6.34 -0.64 -20.34
N GLN A 90 6.96 -1.29 -21.33
CA GLN A 90 7.81 -2.46 -21.10
C GLN A 90 8.99 -2.13 -20.17
N LEU A 91 9.64 -0.98 -20.36
CA LEU A 91 10.74 -0.53 -19.49
C LEU A 91 10.26 -0.25 -18.06
N ILE A 92 9.09 0.39 -17.90
CA ILE A 92 8.49 0.67 -16.59
C ILE A 92 8.15 -0.64 -15.86
N ASP A 93 7.44 -1.55 -16.55
CA ASP A 93 7.03 -2.86 -16.02
C ASP A 93 8.25 -3.75 -15.68
N SER A 94 9.43 -3.49 -16.26
CA SER A 94 10.69 -4.21 -15.97
C SER A 94 11.44 -3.75 -14.70
N THR A 95 10.98 -2.68 -14.04
CA THR A 95 11.61 -2.23 -12.78
C THR A 95 11.31 -3.21 -11.65
N THR A 96 12.28 -3.45 -10.75
CA THR A 96 12.20 -4.53 -9.74
C THR A 96 10.97 -4.43 -8.85
N LEU A 97 10.67 -3.25 -8.30
CA LEU A 97 9.52 -3.06 -7.41
C LEU A 97 8.20 -3.38 -8.13
N ARG A 98 8.04 -2.83 -9.33
CA ARG A 98 6.83 -2.99 -10.14
C ARG A 98 6.64 -4.44 -10.59
N ALA A 99 7.70 -5.06 -11.12
CA ALA A 99 7.69 -6.45 -11.56
C ALA A 99 7.36 -7.41 -10.39
N GLY A 100 7.99 -7.20 -9.23
CA GLY A 100 7.74 -8.02 -8.03
C GLY A 100 6.28 -7.94 -7.56
N ARG A 101 5.68 -6.73 -7.55
CA ARG A 101 4.26 -6.55 -7.23
C ARG A 101 3.33 -7.21 -8.23
N ARG A 102 3.62 -7.10 -9.53
CA ARG A 102 2.84 -7.77 -10.57
C ARG A 102 2.91 -9.29 -10.47
N SER A 103 4.08 -9.84 -10.10
CA SER A 103 4.23 -11.28 -9.86
C SER A 103 3.39 -11.75 -8.66
N LYS A 104 3.50 -11.05 -7.52
CA LYS A 104 2.64 -11.32 -6.34
C LYS A 104 1.15 -11.20 -6.66
N LEU A 105 0.77 -10.17 -7.42
CA LEU A 105 -0.59 -9.97 -7.88
C LEU A 105 -1.06 -11.16 -8.73
N ALA A 106 -0.24 -11.62 -9.70
CA ALA A 106 -0.59 -12.74 -10.57
C ALA A 106 -0.82 -14.03 -9.78
N VAL A 107 0.05 -14.33 -8.81
CA VAL A 107 -0.11 -15.48 -7.89
C VAL A 107 -1.43 -15.37 -7.10
N GLN A 108 -1.75 -14.18 -6.60
CA GLN A 108 -2.96 -13.97 -5.81
C GLN A 108 -4.24 -14.02 -6.66
N THR A 109 -4.22 -13.45 -7.86
CA THR A 109 -5.32 -13.51 -8.82
C THR A 109 -5.55 -14.95 -9.30
N ALA A 110 -4.50 -15.76 -9.48
CA ALA A 110 -4.65 -17.17 -9.83
C ALA A 110 -5.35 -17.97 -8.71
N LYS A 111 -5.08 -17.63 -7.44
CA LYS A 111 -5.78 -18.24 -6.29
C LYS A 111 -7.23 -17.79 -6.18
N ASN A 112 -7.54 -16.54 -6.52
CA ASN A 112 -8.85 -15.92 -6.36
C ASN A 112 -9.26 -15.10 -7.61
N PRO A 113 -9.63 -15.75 -8.72
CA PRO A 113 -9.85 -15.06 -10.00
C PRO A 113 -11.07 -14.13 -10.01
N LEU A 114 -12.04 -14.39 -9.12
CA LEU A 114 -13.27 -13.60 -9.02
C LEU A 114 -13.11 -12.32 -8.18
N VAL A 115 -11.96 -12.12 -7.54
CA VAL A 115 -11.73 -11.01 -6.62
C VAL A 115 -10.77 -10.02 -7.25
N PRO A 116 -11.21 -8.78 -7.54
CA PRO A 116 -10.31 -7.74 -8.01
C PRO A 116 -9.19 -7.48 -6.99
N GLN A 117 -7.93 -7.64 -7.42
CA GLN A 117 -6.76 -7.45 -6.57
C GLN A 117 -5.99 -6.17 -6.92
N VAL A 118 -5.38 -5.55 -5.92
CA VAL A 118 -4.61 -4.30 -6.07
C VAL A 118 -3.11 -4.61 -6.07
N PRO A 119 -2.32 -4.07 -7.02
CA PRO A 119 -0.87 -4.29 -7.12
C PRO A 119 -0.07 -3.52 -6.05
N ASP A 120 -0.28 -3.84 -4.78
CA ASP A 120 0.41 -3.27 -3.62
C ASP A 120 1.35 -4.29 -2.94
N GLY A 121 1.98 -3.88 -1.84
CA GLY A 121 2.78 -4.75 -0.96
C GLY A 121 4.29 -4.66 -1.18
N ALA A 122 5.02 -5.21 -0.21
CA ALA A 122 6.47 -5.12 -0.13
C ALA A 122 7.16 -6.06 -1.12
N VAL A 123 8.31 -5.66 -1.67
CA VAL A 123 9.14 -6.50 -2.53
C VAL A 123 10.56 -6.57 -1.96
N SER A 124 10.98 -7.72 -1.43
CA SER A 124 12.33 -7.84 -0.88
C SER A 124 13.36 -7.74 -2.01
N CYS A 125 14.53 -7.12 -1.75
CA CYS A 125 15.58 -7.03 -2.76
C CYS A 125 16.11 -8.42 -3.21
N ASN A 126 15.93 -9.44 -2.36
CA ASN A 126 16.28 -10.83 -2.64
C ASN A 126 15.20 -11.59 -3.43
N SER A 127 14.00 -11.02 -3.63
CA SER A 127 12.92 -11.65 -4.41
C SER A 127 13.30 -11.89 -5.89
N LEU A 128 14.38 -11.26 -6.40
CA LEU A 128 14.96 -11.57 -7.71
C LEU A 128 15.67 -12.95 -7.75
N LEU A 129 16.05 -13.51 -6.60
CA LEU A 129 16.63 -14.86 -6.53
C LEU A 129 15.57 -15.95 -6.68
N GLU A 130 14.29 -15.62 -6.46
CA GLU A 130 13.14 -16.53 -6.58
C GLU A 130 12.53 -16.54 -8.00
N LEU A 131 12.94 -15.61 -8.86
CA LEU A 131 12.54 -15.60 -10.28
C LEU A 131 13.26 -16.71 -11.05
N GLY A 132 12.56 -17.33 -11.99
CA GLY A 132 13.07 -18.42 -12.82
C GLY A 132 14.31 -18.02 -13.63
N SER A 133 15.09 -19.00 -14.08
CA SER A 133 16.34 -18.82 -14.84
C SER A 133 16.19 -17.93 -16.09
N SER A 134 15.01 -17.91 -16.72
CA SER A 134 14.66 -17.03 -17.85
C SER A 134 14.53 -15.55 -17.45
N GLU A 135 13.96 -15.27 -16.28
CA GLU A 135 13.73 -13.91 -15.77
C GLU A 135 15.00 -13.31 -15.13
N LYS A 136 15.85 -14.16 -14.55
CA LYS A 136 17.21 -13.79 -14.12
C LYS A 136 18.06 -13.29 -15.28
N ALA A 137 17.97 -13.93 -16.46
CA ALA A 137 18.67 -13.47 -17.65
C ALA A 137 18.18 -12.09 -18.13
N ALA A 138 16.88 -11.78 -17.98
CA ALA A 138 16.31 -10.47 -18.31
C ALA A 138 16.68 -9.39 -17.27
N ALA A 139 16.71 -9.72 -15.98
CA ALA A 139 17.05 -8.79 -14.90
C ALA A 139 18.56 -8.48 -14.82
N VAL A 140 19.41 -9.49 -15.04
CA VAL A 140 20.88 -9.38 -15.02
C VAL A 140 21.41 -8.87 -16.37
N GLY A 141 20.79 -9.22 -17.49
CA GLY A 141 21.18 -8.79 -18.84
C GLY A 141 20.98 -7.30 -19.16
N LEU A 142 20.43 -6.51 -18.23
CA LEU A 142 20.14 -5.08 -18.38
C LEU A 142 21.07 -4.15 -17.58
N HIS A 143 22.10 -4.69 -16.91
CA HIS A 143 23.07 -3.87 -16.15
C HIS A 143 23.92 -2.92 -17.01
N GLY A 144 23.85 -3.02 -18.35
CA GLY A 144 24.62 -2.20 -19.29
C GLY A 144 23.82 -1.42 -20.36
N LYS A 145 22.48 -1.47 -20.38
CA LYS A 145 21.66 -0.70 -21.35
C LYS A 145 20.95 0.45 -20.65
N THR A 146 21.12 1.66 -21.18
CA THR A 146 20.47 2.89 -20.68
C THR A 146 18.95 2.72 -20.70
N ARG A 147 18.31 2.62 -19.53
CA ARG A 147 16.83 2.53 -19.39
C ARG A 147 16.19 3.90 -19.57
N THR A 148 16.30 4.48 -20.75
CA THR A 148 15.78 5.82 -21.06
C THR A 148 14.43 5.74 -21.74
N LEU A 149 13.44 6.42 -21.17
CA LEU A 149 12.09 6.53 -21.72
C LEU A 149 12.03 7.56 -22.86
N TYR A 150 11.10 7.34 -23.80
CA TYR A 150 10.75 8.33 -24.83
C TYR A 150 10.04 9.53 -24.20
N TYR A 151 9.09 9.28 -23.30
CA TYR A 151 8.30 10.31 -22.62
C TYR A 151 8.74 10.52 -21.17
N PRO A 152 8.87 11.78 -20.70
CA PRO A 152 9.29 12.05 -19.34
C PRO A 152 8.19 11.68 -18.32
N ARG A 153 8.60 11.15 -17.17
CA ARG A 153 7.77 10.91 -15.99
C ARG A 153 8.06 11.96 -14.92
N GLN A 154 7.12 12.18 -14.01
CA GLN A 154 7.29 13.08 -12.87
C GLN A 154 7.76 12.27 -11.63
N CYS A 155 8.81 12.75 -10.97
CA CYS A 155 9.33 12.12 -9.76
C CYS A 155 8.38 12.31 -8.58
N TYR A 156 8.07 11.25 -7.84
CA TYR A 156 7.20 11.31 -6.66
C TYR A 156 7.78 12.18 -5.52
N VAL A 157 9.10 12.19 -5.34
CA VAL A 157 9.76 12.92 -4.24
C VAL A 157 9.94 14.40 -4.58
N CYS A 158 10.64 14.71 -5.68
CA CYS A 158 11.04 16.08 -6.01
C CYS A 158 10.16 16.76 -7.07
N ASN A 159 9.17 16.08 -7.65
CA ASN A 159 8.30 16.57 -8.73
C ASN A 159 9.00 16.95 -10.05
N LEU A 160 10.31 16.72 -10.19
CA LEU A 160 11.02 16.97 -11.44
C LEU A 160 10.70 15.92 -12.51
N LYS A 161 10.70 16.35 -13.77
CA LYS A 161 10.55 15.47 -14.93
C LYS A 161 11.85 14.72 -15.23
N TYR A 162 11.79 13.43 -15.55
CA TYR A 162 12.94 12.60 -15.86
C TYR A 162 12.59 11.51 -16.88
N LYS A 163 13.60 11.03 -17.61
CA LYS A 163 13.46 9.94 -18.59
C LYS A 163 14.26 8.69 -18.24
N GLN A 164 15.38 8.85 -17.52
CA GLN A 164 16.23 7.74 -17.13
C GLN A 164 15.62 7.02 -15.93
N LEU A 165 15.28 5.74 -16.09
CA LEU A 165 14.75 4.91 -15.02
C LEU A 165 15.86 4.35 -14.14
N HIS A 166 15.57 4.25 -12.85
CA HIS A 166 16.35 3.43 -11.92
C HIS A 166 16.00 1.96 -12.13
N HIS A 167 16.91 1.04 -11.79
CA HIS A 167 16.64 -0.40 -11.96
C HIS A 167 15.48 -0.88 -11.07
N PHE A 168 15.35 -0.29 -9.87
CA PHE A 168 14.37 -0.69 -8.86
C PHE A 168 13.05 0.09 -8.91
N TYR A 169 13.09 1.42 -9.12
CA TYR A 169 11.93 2.32 -9.02
C TYR A 169 11.56 2.93 -10.37
N ASP A 170 10.27 2.92 -10.72
CA ASP A 170 9.74 3.59 -11.93
C ASP A 170 9.10 4.98 -11.66
N ARG A 171 8.98 5.37 -10.39
CA ARG A 171 8.33 6.61 -9.94
C ARG A 171 9.29 7.61 -9.30
N LEU A 172 10.59 7.31 -9.27
CA LEU A 172 11.64 8.16 -8.69
C LEU A 172 12.69 8.50 -9.76
N CYS A 173 13.07 9.78 -9.86
CA CYS A 173 14.20 10.17 -10.70
C CYS A 173 15.52 9.59 -10.15
N PRO A 174 16.58 9.44 -10.95
CA PRO A 174 17.79 8.73 -10.54
C PRO A 174 18.40 9.19 -9.20
N PRO A 175 18.52 10.50 -8.89
CA PRO A 175 19.03 10.94 -7.58
C PRO A 175 18.15 10.52 -6.40
N CYS A 176 16.82 10.71 -6.51
CA CYS A 176 15.87 10.31 -5.47
C CYS A 176 15.82 8.79 -5.32
N ALA A 177 15.85 8.06 -6.43
CA ALA A 177 15.85 6.61 -6.46
C ALA A 177 17.09 6.04 -5.77
N LYS A 178 18.28 6.59 -6.07
CA LYS A 178 19.54 6.21 -5.43
C LYS A 178 19.47 6.39 -3.92
N LEU A 179 19.07 7.57 -3.44
CA LEU A 179 18.91 7.83 -2.01
C LEU A 179 17.92 6.87 -1.37
N ASN A 180 16.74 6.68 -1.96
CA ASN A 180 15.72 5.77 -1.42
C ASN A 180 16.23 4.33 -1.37
N TYR A 181 16.96 3.88 -2.39
CA TYR A 181 17.53 2.54 -2.42
C TYR A 181 18.62 2.33 -1.36
N GLU A 182 19.52 3.30 -1.19
CA GLU A 182 20.53 3.28 -0.12
C GLU A 182 19.88 3.24 1.25
N LYS A 183 18.87 4.08 1.48
CA LYS A 183 18.12 4.14 2.75
C LYS A 183 17.30 2.88 3.02
N ARG A 184 16.71 2.29 1.99
CA ARG A 184 16.00 0.99 2.07
C ARG A 184 16.90 -0.11 2.64
N LEU A 185 18.17 -0.12 2.23
CA LEU A 185 19.17 -1.11 2.64
C LEU A 185 19.94 -0.71 3.90
N GLN A 186 19.68 0.47 4.45
CA GLN A 186 20.38 0.97 5.62
C GLN A 186 20.11 0.09 6.85
N THR A 187 21.17 -0.17 7.60
CA THR A 187 21.17 -0.88 8.88
C THR A 187 21.89 -0.03 9.94
N ALA A 188 21.77 -0.43 11.20
CA ALA A 188 22.52 0.12 12.30
C ALA A 188 22.95 -1.02 13.24
N ASP A 189 24.01 -0.80 14.03
CA ASP A 189 24.29 -1.67 15.18
C ASP A 189 23.51 -1.15 16.37
N LEU A 190 22.44 -1.85 16.72
CA LEU A 190 21.54 -1.56 17.84
C LEU A 190 21.59 -2.67 18.89
N ARG A 191 22.73 -3.37 19.00
CA ARG A 191 22.98 -4.22 20.17
C ARG A 191 22.78 -3.40 21.45
N ASP A 192 22.24 -4.05 22.47
CA ASP A 192 21.94 -3.45 23.77
C ASP A 192 20.89 -2.31 23.74
N HIS A 193 20.19 -2.12 22.62
CA HIS A 193 19.03 -1.24 22.56
C HIS A 193 17.73 -2.03 22.76
N VAL A 194 16.80 -1.45 23.50
CA VAL A 194 15.44 -1.93 23.70
C VAL A 194 14.46 -0.98 23.02
N ALA A 195 13.68 -1.50 22.08
CA ALA A 195 12.73 -0.74 21.28
C ALA A 195 11.28 -1.21 21.51
N ILE A 196 10.35 -0.28 21.66
CA ILE A 196 8.91 -0.54 21.62
C ILE A 196 8.39 -0.17 20.23
N VAL A 197 7.66 -1.10 19.58
CA VAL A 197 7.03 -0.85 18.27
C VAL A 197 5.54 -1.18 18.35
N THR A 198 4.70 -0.17 18.09
CA THR A 198 3.25 -0.37 18.11
C THR A 198 2.70 -0.73 16.73
N GLY A 199 1.70 -1.61 16.67
CA GLY A 199 1.10 -2.04 15.40
C GLY A 199 2.04 -2.91 14.56
N ALA A 200 2.78 -3.82 15.20
CA ALA A 200 3.86 -4.59 14.60
C ALA A 200 3.44 -5.79 13.72
N ARG A 201 2.16 -6.17 13.73
CA ARG A 201 1.67 -7.41 13.09
C ARG A 201 1.88 -7.47 11.58
N VAL A 202 1.66 -6.36 10.88
CA VAL A 202 1.58 -6.31 9.42
C VAL A 202 2.14 -5.01 8.87
N LYS A 203 2.42 -5.01 7.56
CA LYS A 203 2.83 -3.83 6.78
C LYS A 203 4.02 -3.10 7.41
N ILE A 204 3.93 -1.77 7.56
CA ILE A 204 5.03 -0.91 7.99
C ILE A 204 5.58 -1.31 9.37
N GLY A 205 4.70 -1.61 10.34
CA GLY A 205 5.13 -2.00 11.69
C GLY A 205 5.89 -3.33 11.73
N TYR A 206 5.51 -4.26 10.84
CA TYR A 206 6.21 -5.52 10.66
C TYR A 206 7.63 -5.29 10.13
N GLU A 207 7.78 -4.47 9.08
CA GLU A 207 9.08 -4.15 8.50
C GLU A 207 9.98 -3.32 9.43
N ILE A 208 9.41 -2.41 10.22
CA ILE A 208 10.14 -1.69 11.28
C ILE A 208 10.71 -2.68 12.29
N THR A 209 9.87 -3.61 12.76
CA THR A 209 10.25 -4.62 13.75
C THR A 209 11.37 -5.51 13.22
N LEU A 210 11.25 -6.02 11.99
CA LEU A 210 12.31 -6.81 11.36
C LEU A 210 13.62 -6.05 11.21
N LYS A 211 13.58 -4.78 10.80
CA LYS A 211 14.80 -3.96 10.67
C LYS A 211 15.49 -3.73 12.01
N LEU A 212 14.75 -3.54 13.10
CA LEU A 212 15.31 -3.38 14.45
C LEU A 212 15.92 -4.69 14.96
N LEU A 213 15.20 -5.81 14.81
CA LEU A 213 15.70 -7.15 15.19
C LEU A 213 16.97 -7.53 14.42
N ARG A 214 16.99 -7.31 13.10
CA ARG A 214 18.16 -7.53 12.24
C ARG A 214 19.32 -6.56 12.51
N SER A 215 19.04 -5.45 13.18
CA SER A 215 20.04 -4.51 13.70
C SER A 215 20.54 -4.89 15.10
N GLY A 216 20.01 -5.97 15.69
CA GLY A 216 20.47 -6.53 16.96
C GLY A 216 19.72 -6.06 18.20
N ALA A 217 18.70 -5.20 18.06
CA ALA A 217 17.90 -4.68 19.18
C ALA A 217 16.96 -5.73 19.79
N MET A 218 16.66 -5.58 21.08
CA MET A 218 15.49 -6.18 21.71
C MET A 218 14.25 -5.39 21.29
N VAL A 219 13.21 -6.07 20.82
CA VAL A 219 11.97 -5.44 20.37
C VAL A 219 10.76 -5.94 21.15
N ILE A 220 10.05 -4.99 21.75
CA ILE A 220 8.76 -5.14 22.40
C ILE A 220 7.69 -4.69 21.39
N ALA A 221 7.06 -5.65 20.76
CA ALA A 221 6.07 -5.44 19.72
C ALA A 221 4.64 -5.46 20.29
N THR A 222 3.78 -4.53 19.89
CA THR A 222 2.35 -4.56 20.28
C THR A 222 1.43 -4.71 19.06
N THR A 223 0.32 -5.41 19.26
CA THR A 223 -0.70 -5.68 18.23
C THR A 223 -2.01 -6.14 18.87
N ARG A 224 -3.15 -5.95 18.20
CA ARG A 224 -4.42 -6.55 18.66
C ARG A 224 -4.42 -8.08 18.61
N PHE A 225 -3.69 -8.66 17.66
CA PHE A 225 -3.65 -10.09 17.35
C PHE A 225 -2.22 -10.61 17.51
N PRO A 226 -1.82 -11.02 18.74
CA PRO A 226 -0.45 -11.41 19.04
C PRO A 226 -0.03 -12.76 18.44
N LYS A 227 -0.89 -13.79 18.40
CA LYS A 227 -0.51 -15.08 17.78
C LYS A 227 -0.31 -14.95 16.27
N ASP A 228 -1.20 -14.23 15.56
CA ASP A 228 -1.02 -13.99 14.12
C ASP A 228 0.28 -13.23 13.84
N ALA A 229 0.64 -12.23 14.68
CA ALA A 229 1.93 -11.57 14.56
C ALA A 229 3.09 -12.55 14.77
N ALA A 230 3.02 -13.36 15.82
CA ALA A 230 4.06 -14.34 16.14
C ALA A 230 4.27 -15.35 15.00
N TYR A 231 3.19 -15.85 14.39
CA TYR A 231 3.28 -16.75 13.23
C TYR A 231 3.91 -16.08 12.01
N ARG A 232 3.67 -14.79 11.79
CA ARG A 232 4.32 -14.03 10.70
C ARG A 232 5.82 -13.87 10.93
N PHE A 233 6.23 -13.60 12.16
CA PHE A 233 7.65 -13.49 12.51
C PHE A 233 8.35 -14.85 12.49
N ALA A 234 7.70 -15.92 12.95
CA ALA A 234 8.25 -17.28 12.96
C ALA A 234 8.50 -17.85 11.56
N ARG A 235 7.83 -17.31 10.53
CA ARG A 235 8.02 -17.70 9.12
C ARG A 235 9.20 -16.98 8.45
N GLU A 236 9.82 -16.02 9.11
CA GLU A 236 11.02 -15.38 8.57
C GLU A 236 12.20 -16.35 8.60
N ARG A 237 12.95 -16.41 7.50
CA ARG A 237 14.09 -17.32 7.33
C ARG A 237 15.18 -17.21 8.39
N ASP A 238 15.28 -16.05 9.03
CA ASP A 238 16.27 -15.70 10.03
C ASP A 238 15.66 -15.62 11.44
N PHE A 239 14.45 -16.15 11.64
CA PHE A 239 13.74 -16.13 12.94
C PHE A 239 14.61 -16.63 14.09
N ASP A 240 15.29 -17.77 13.92
CA ASP A 240 16.15 -18.34 14.96
C ASP A 240 17.32 -17.44 15.37
N ALA A 241 17.75 -16.52 14.50
CA ALA A 241 18.86 -15.61 14.79
C ALA A 241 18.47 -14.49 15.77
N TRP A 242 17.19 -14.17 15.92
CA TRP A 242 16.73 -13.02 16.70
C TRP A 242 15.46 -13.26 17.53
N LYS A 243 14.83 -14.45 17.50
CA LYS A 243 13.60 -14.75 18.26
C LYS A 243 13.71 -14.44 19.75
N ASP A 244 14.88 -14.64 20.35
CA ASP A 244 15.14 -14.35 21.77
C ASP A 244 15.04 -12.85 22.10
N LYS A 245 15.15 -12.00 21.08
CA LYS A 245 15.09 -10.54 21.15
C LYS A 245 13.71 -9.99 20.80
N LEU A 246 12.68 -10.82 20.64
CA LEU A 246 11.32 -10.39 20.34
C LEU A 246 10.36 -10.77 21.47
N GLN A 247 9.53 -9.83 21.91
CA GLN A 247 8.39 -10.10 22.78
C GLN A 247 7.15 -9.39 22.22
N ILE A 248 6.06 -10.14 22.02
CA ILE A 248 4.82 -9.64 21.40
C ILE A 248 3.73 -9.58 22.45
N TYR A 249 3.08 -8.42 22.57
CA TYR A 249 2.00 -8.16 23.51
C TYR A 249 0.69 -7.83 22.77
N GLY A 250 -0.38 -8.49 23.19
CA GLY A 250 -1.75 -8.20 22.77
C GLY A 250 -2.23 -6.89 23.36
N MET A 251 -2.61 -5.95 22.50
CA MET A 251 -2.96 -4.58 22.87
C MET A 251 -4.00 -4.01 21.91
N ASP A 252 -5.12 -3.54 22.46
CA ASP A 252 -6.12 -2.74 21.73
C ASP A 252 -6.13 -1.33 22.30
N PHE A 253 -5.67 -0.36 21.51
CA PHE A 253 -5.58 1.04 21.94
C PHE A 253 -6.93 1.76 22.09
N ARG A 254 -8.05 1.06 21.91
CA ARG A 254 -9.36 1.52 22.36
C ARG A 254 -9.53 1.34 23.87
N ASP A 255 -8.77 0.44 24.50
CA ASP A 255 -8.66 0.32 25.96
C ASP A 255 -7.40 1.04 26.45
N LEU A 256 -7.57 2.33 26.73
CA LEU A 256 -6.48 3.19 27.18
C LEU A 256 -5.92 2.78 28.56
N GLY A 257 -6.73 2.15 29.41
CA GLY A 257 -6.31 1.75 30.76
C GLY A 257 -5.31 0.59 30.76
N VAL A 258 -5.37 -0.28 29.74
CA VAL A 258 -4.40 -1.38 29.57
C VAL A 258 -3.01 -0.85 29.19
N ILE A 259 -2.92 0.33 28.56
CA ILE A 259 -1.62 0.94 28.20
C ILE A 259 -0.79 1.25 29.45
N ASP A 260 -1.41 1.80 30.51
CA ASP A 260 -0.71 2.09 31.76
C ASP A 260 -0.16 0.81 32.40
N LYS A 261 -0.99 -0.24 32.50
CA LYS A 261 -0.57 -1.55 33.03
C LYS A 261 0.55 -2.17 32.22
N PHE A 262 0.49 -2.03 30.89
CA PHE A 262 1.56 -2.48 30.02
C PHE A 262 2.86 -1.73 30.25
N MET A 263 2.81 -0.42 30.43
CA MET A 263 4.00 0.37 30.71
C MET A 263 4.59 0.09 32.11
N ASP A 264 3.75 -0.24 33.11
CA ASP A 264 4.22 -0.77 34.40
C ASP A 264 4.96 -2.10 34.21
N HIS A 265 4.35 -3.05 33.48
CA HIS A 265 4.98 -4.33 33.16
C HIS A 265 6.31 -4.16 32.41
N VAL A 266 6.35 -3.26 31.43
CA VAL A 266 7.58 -2.95 30.67
C VAL A 266 8.66 -2.38 31.60
N ALA A 267 8.29 -1.47 32.50
CA ALA A 267 9.21 -0.88 33.47
C ALA A 267 9.83 -1.94 34.38
N THR A 268 9.02 -2.89 34.88
CA THR A 268 9.48 -3.98 35.75
C THR A 268 10.31 -5.02 35.00
N THR A 269 9.93 -5.35 33.76
CA THR A 269 10.55 -6.47 33.02
C THR A 269 11.82 -6.08 32.27
N PHE A 270 11.85 -4.88 31.68
CA PHE A 270 12.96 -4.45 30.82
C PHE A 270 13.81 -3.34 31.46
N GLY A 271 13.30 -2.64 32.47
CA GLY A 271 14.04 -1.64 33.24
C GLY A 271 14.22 -0.28 32.54
N SER A 272 14.76 -0.28 31.33
CA SER A 272 14.97 0.91 30.48
C SER A 272 14.51 0.65 29.04
N ILE A 273 14.28 1.74 28.31
CA ILE A 273 13.89 1.73 26.89
C ILE A 273 14.76 2.76 26.16
N ASP A 274 15.07 2.51 24.89
CA ASP A 274 15.89 3.40 24.06
C ASP A 274 15.10 4.05 22.93
N ILE A 275 14.15 3.29 22.38
CA ILE A 275 13.43 3.66 21.17
C ILE A 275 11.94 3.37 21.39
N LEU A 276 11.08 4.38 21.16
CA LEU A 276 9.65 4.19 21.01
C LEU A 276 9.23 4.55 19.59
N ILE A 277 8.61 3.61 18.89
CA ILE A 277 7.99 3.84 17.58
C ILE A 277 6.46 3.72 17.71
N ASN A 278 5.79 4.87 17.71
CA ASN A 278 4.33 4.95 17.65
C ASN A 278 3.88 4.80 16.19
N ASN A 279 3.72 3.55 15.75
CA ASN A 279 3.30 3.22 14.39
C ASN A 279 1.81 2.82 14.28
N ALA A 280 1.22 2.25 15.34
CA ALA A 280 -0.20 1.90 15.33
C ALA A 280 -1.06 3.12 14.98
N THR A 281 -1.71 3.04 13.82
CA THR A 281 -2.56 4.10 13.27
C THR A 281 -3.74 3.48 12.55
N GLN A 282 -4.94 4.02 12.79
CA GLN A 282 -6.13 3.77 11.99
C GLN A 282 -6.33 4.87 10.94
N THR A 283 -6.16 4.50 9.67
CA THR A 283 -6.50 5.35 8.52
C THR A 283 -7.86 4.95 7.96
N ILE A 284 -8.09 3.65 7.82
CA ILE A 284 -9.40 3.06 7.51
C ILE A 284 -9.88 2.30 8.74
N ARG A 285 -11.09 2.63 9.22
CA ARG A 285 -11.81 1.81 10.17
C ARG A 285 -12.27 0.52 9.48
N ARG A 286 -11.92 -0.61 10.07
CA ARG A 286 -12.40 -1.93 9.65
C ARG A 286 -13.38 -2.46 10.70
N PRO A 287 -14.56 -2.94 10.30
CA PRO A 287 -15.55 -3.45 11.24
C PRO A 287 -15.12 -4.81 11.81
N VAL A 288 -15.82 -5.26 12.85
CA VAL A 288 -15.53 -6.53 13.55
C VAL A 288 -15.41 -7.74 12.61
N HIS A 289 -16.25 -7.79 11.57
CA HIS A 289 -16.30 -8.88 10.56
C HIS A 289 -15.00 -9.05 9.78
N TYR A 290 -14.28 -7.94 9.54
CA TYR A 290 -13.00 -7.97 8.84
C TYR A 290 -11.95 -8.83 9.57
N TYR A 291 -12.01 -8.85 10.90
CA TYR A 291 -11.05 -9.56 11.75
C TYR A 291 -11.49 -10.97 12.15
N LYS A 292 -12.72 -11.38 11.81
CA LYS A 292 -13.31 -12.64 12.27
C LYS A 292 -12.44 -13.87 11.95
N HIS A 293 -11.76 -13.87 10.80
CA HIS A 293 -10.85 -14.95 10.41
C HIS A 293 -9.64 -15.10 11.36
N LEU A 294 -9.17 -14.01 11.99
CA LEU A 294 -8.03 -14.03 12.92
C LEU A 294 -8.41 -14.61 14.28
N ILE A 295 -9.68 -14.49 14.69
CA ILE A 295 -10.14 -14.99 15.98
C ILE A 295 -9.92 -16.51 16.07
N LYS A 296 -10.19 -17.23 14.97
CA LYS A 296 -9.95 -18.69 14.90
C LYS A 296 -8.50 -19.03 15.24
N SER A 297 -7.53 -18.34 14.63
CA SER A 297 -6.09 -18.57 14.89
C SER A 297 -5.63 -18.08 16.26
N GLU A 298 -6.23 -17.03 16.80
CA GLU A 298 -5.86 -16.50 18.13
C GLU A 298 -6.35 -17.40 19.27
N VAL A 299 -7.48 -18.07 19.09
CA VAL A 299 -8.05 -18.99 20.09
C VAL A 299 -7.46 -20.39 19.99
N ALA A 300 -7.10 -20.83 18.78
CA ALA A 300 -6.52 -22.15 18.56
C ALA A 300 -5.17 -22.34 19.29
N PRO A 301 -4.82 -23.59 19.67
CA PRO A 301 -3.46 -23.93 20.10
C PRO A 301 -2.43 -23.56 19.04
N ILE A 302 -1.19 -23.31 19.47
CA ILE A 302 -0.09 -23.03 18.55
C ILE A 302 0.23 -24.31 17.76
N PRO A 303 0.33 -24.25 16.40
CA PRO A 303 0.71 -25.41 15.60
C PRO A 303 2.08 -25.96 16.00
N GLU A 304 2.21 -27.29 16.06
CA GLU A 304 3.46 -27.96 16.47
C GLU A 304 4.66 -27.59 15.57
N GLU A 305 4.41 -27.28 14.29
CA GLU A 305 5.45 -26.85 13.35
C GLU A 305 6.08 -25.48 13.66
N LEU A 306 5.47 -24.66 14.53
CA LEU A 306 5.93 -23.30 14.86
C LEU A 306 6.65 -23.26 16.21
N ASN A 307 7.67 -24.10 16.35
CA ASN A 307 8.44 -24.21 17.58
C ASN A 307 9.14 -22.87 17.94
N GLY A 308 9.14 -22.50 19.23
CA GLY A 308 9.68 -21.23 19.72
C GLY A 308 8.73 -20.02 19.66
N VAL A 309 7.53 -20.15 19.08
CA VAL A 309 6.52 -19.07 19.09
C VAL A 309 6.04 -18.74 20.52
N GLU A 310 5.94 -19.74 21.40
CA GLU A 310 5.54 -19.53 22.79
C GLU A 310 6.49 -18.58 23.53
N GLN A 311 7.79 -18.65 23.23
CA GLN A 311 8.81 -17.82 23.85
C GLN A 311 8.62 -16.33 23.57
N ILE A 312 8.19 -15.98 22.35
CA ILE A 312 7.95 -14.57 21.99
C ILE A 312 6.57 -14.08 22.49
N LEU A 313 5.70 -14.99 22.94
CA LEU A 313 4.37 -14.68 23.49
C LEU A 313 4.30 -14.72 25.03
N ARG A 314 5.33 -15.22 25.71
CA ARG A 314 5.36 -15.43 27.17
C ARG A 314 4.94 -14.21 28.00
N GLY A 315 5.23 -13.01 27.52
CA GLY A 315 4.87 -11.76 28.20
C GLY A 315 3.36 -11.51 28.32
N ASN A 316 2.53 -12.10 27.46
CA ASN A 316 1.08 -11.93 27.51
C ASN A 316 0.46 -12.53 28.78
N ALA A 317 0.96 -13.68 29.22
CA ALA A 317 0.48 -14.32 30.45
C ALA A 317 0.75 -13.44 31.68
N SER A 318 1.92 -12.81 31.73
CA SER A 318 2.33 -11.92 32.81
C SER A 318 1.57 -10.59 32.83
N LEU A 319 1.22 -10.04 31.65
CA LEU A 319 0.47 -8.78 31.55
C LEU A 319 -0.99 -8.91 32.03
N LEU A 320 -1.58 -10.10 31.86
CA LEU A 320 -3.03 -10.30 32.02
C LEU A 320 -3.46 -10.93 33.33
N GLY A 321 -2.53 -11.27 34.25
CA GLY A 321 -2.79 -11.81 35.58
C GLY A 321 -4.20 -12.39 35.74
N ILE A 322 -4.42 -13.61 35.25
CA ILE A 322 -5.71 -14.31 35.11
C ILE A 322 -6.70 -13.98 36.24
N SER A 323 -7.48 -12.89 36.11
CA SER A 323 -8.74 -12.64 36.82
C SER A 323 -9.35 -11.31 36.39
N GLY A 324 -10.27 -11.37 35.44
CA GLY A 324 -11.10 -10.24 35.03
C GLY A 324 -12.57 -10.63 35.01
N THR A 325 -13.15 -11.03 36.14
CA THR A 325 -14.60 -11.10 36.27
C THR A 325 -15.18 -9.69 36.20
N MET A 326 -15.72 -9.28 35.06
CA MET A 326 -16.56 -8.09 34.98
C MET A 326 -17.94 -8.41 35.56
N LYS A 327 -18.32 -7.74 36.64
CA LYS A 327 -19.68 -7.79 37.22
C LYS A 327 -20.63 -6.92 36.38
N PRO A 328 -21.85 -7.39 36.05
CA PRO A 328 -22.79 -6.63 35.25
C PRO A 328 -23.46 -5.54 36.09
N LEU A 329 -23.35 -4.28 35.66
CA LEU A 329 -24.26 -3.21 36.09
C LEU A 329 -25.48 -3.21 35.16
N CYS A 330 -26.67 -3.41 35.73
CA CYS A 330 -27.94 -3.42 35.01
C CYS A 330 -28.58 -2.03 35.07
N GLY A 331 -28.93 -1.47 33.91
CA GLY A 331 -29.75 -0.27 33.78
C GLY A 331 -30.29 -0.18 32.36
N GLN A 332 -31.62 -0.27 32.23
CA GLN A 332 -32.36 -0.18 30.97
C GLN A 332 -32.71 1.30 30.72
N ASP A 333 -32.08 1.94 29.73
CA ASP A 333 -32.60 3.18 29.15
C ASP A 333 -31.99 3.43 27.75
N PRO A 334 -32.75 3.32 26.63
CA PRO A 334 -32.21 3.39 25.27
C PRO A 334 -31.78 4.79 24.79
N HIS A 335 -31.92 5.82 25.62
CA HIS A 335 -31.70 7.22 25.21
C HIS A 335 -30.49 7.91 25.85
N LYS A 336 -29.57 7.16 26.49
CA LYS A 336 -28.27 7.68 26.95
C LYS A 336 -27.14 6.82 26.37
N GLY A 337 -26.09 7.49 25.88
CA GLY A 337 -25.02 6.94 25.05
C GLY A 337 -24.67 5.47 25.31
N ALA A 338 -24.64 4.69 24.23
CA ALA A 338 -24.44 3.25 24.24
C ALA A 338 -23.16 2.85 24.99
N LEU A 339 -23.32 2.37 26.23
CA LEU A 339 -22.36 1.47 26.84
C LEU A 339 -22.61 0.09 26.21
N VAL A 340 -21.68 -0.32 25.34
CA VAL A 340 -21.72 -1.62 24.67
C VAL A 340 -21.55 -2.72 25.72
N LYS A 341 -22.62 -3.49 25.94
CA LYS A 341 -22.58 -4.73 26.73
C LYS A 341 -22.10 -5.85 25.82
N VAL A 342 -21.09 -6.60 26.23
CA VAL A 342 -20.62 -7.79 25.48
C VAL A 342 -20.70 -9.02 26.36
N ASP A 343 -21.53 -9.98 25.97
CA ASP A 343 -21.41 -11.36 26.42
C ASP A 343 -20.25 -12.01 25.66
N VAL A 344 -19.07 -12.02 26.28
CA VAL A 344 -17.94 -12.81 25.79
C VAL A 344 -17.77 -14.00 26.73
N ALA A 345 -18.01 -15.20 26.21
CA ALA A 345 -17.75 -16.45 26.91
C ALA A 345 -16.32 -16.46 27.49
N SER A 346 -16.17 -16.84 28.76
CA SER A 346 -14.92 -16.76 29.49
C SER A 346 -13.89 -17.80 29.00
N HIS A 347 -13.21 -17.52 27.91
CA HIS A 347 -12.05 -18.33 27.50
C HIS A 347 -10.83 -17.83 28.28
N LYS A 348 -10.37 -18.64 29.24
CA LYS A 348 -9.28 -18.29 30.17
C LYS A 348 -7.93 -17.99 29.48
N ASP A 349 -7.79 -18.34 28.20
CA ASP A 349 -6.50 -18.30 27.46
C ASP A 349 -6.49 -17.30 26.29
N VAL A 350 -7.53 -16.48 26.11
CA VAL A 350 -7.60 -15.51 25.00
C VAL A 350 -7.25 -14.12 25.49
N VAL A 351 -6.29 -13.48 24.82
CA VAL A 351 -5.85 -12.12 25.17
C VAL A 351 -7.00 -11.13 24.97
N SER A 352 -7.23 -10.25 25.96
CA SER A 352 -8.33 -9.29 25.96
C SER A 352 -8.40 -8.42 24.70
N SER A 353 -7.24 -8.06 24.12
CA SER A 353 -7.19 -7.27 22.87
C SER A 353 -7.87 -7.96 21.69
N VAL A 354 -7.83 -9.30 21.64
CA VAL A 354 -8.49 -10.09 20.60
C VAL A 354 -10.01 -10.02 20.77
N LEU A 355 -10.48 -10.16 22.01
CA LEU A 355 -11.91 -10.09 22.33
C LEU A 355 -12.47 -8.68 22.09
N LEU A 356 -11.72 -7.65 22.50
CA LEU A 356 -12.06 -6.26 22.26
C LEU A 356 -12.23 -5.98 20.75
N SER A 357 -11.43 -6.60 19.90
CA SER A 357 -11.55 -6.47 18.44
C SER A 357 -12.91 -6.90 17.86
N GLN A 358 -13.71 -7.65 18.62
CA GLN A 358 -15.04 -8.14 18.25
C GLN A 358 -16.18 -7.36 18.92
N VAL A 359 -15.88 -6.30 19.66
CA VAL A 359 -16.86 -5.41 20.28
C VAL A 359 -17.45 -4.49 19.22
N ALA A 360 -18.76 -4.56 19.00
CA ALA A 360 -19.47 -3.68 18.09
C ALA A 360 -19.65 -2.29 18.71
N VAL A 361 -19.15 -1.24 18.05
CA VAL A 361 -19.24 0.15 18.55
C VAL A 361 -19.96 1.10 17.61
N VAL A 362 -20.11 0.73 16.34
CA VAL A 362 -20.84 1.49 15.32
C VAL A 362 -21.87 0.59 14.64
N SER A 363 -22.76 1.20 13.89
CA SER A 363 -23.84 0.48 13.19
C SER A 363 -23.31 -0.64 12.27
N GLU A 364 -22.21 -0.39 11.54
CA GLU A 364 -21.60 -1.35 10.61
C GLU A 364 -20.96 -2.59 11.28
N ASP A 365 -20.76 -2.57 12.59
CA ASP A 365 -20.25 -3.73 13.32
C ASP A 365 -21.36 -4.76 13.60
N VAL A 366 -22.63 -4.33 13.62
CA VAL A 366 -23.76 -5.23 13.85
C VAL A 366 -23.88 -6.19 12.67
N GLY A 367 -23.71 -7.48 12.94
CA GLY A 367 -23.71 -8.51 11.92
C GLY A 367 -25.04 -8.66 11.19
N SER A 368 -24.94 -8.79 9.87
CA SER A 368 -26.04 -9.11 8.96
C SER A 368 -25.55 -10.06 7.86
N LYS A 369 -26.46 -10.64 7.08
CA LYS A 369 -26.05 -11.47 5.92
C LYS A 369 -25.31 -10.61 4.90
N GLU A 370 -25.78 -9.39 4.68
CA GLU A 370 -25.23 -8.41 3.74
C GLU A 370 -23.81 -8.00 4.11
N THR A 371 -23.57 -7.69 5.39
CA THR A 371 -22.22 -7.33 5.88
C THR A 371 -21.23 -8.48 5.76
N SER A 372 -21.67 -9.73 5.88
CA SER A 372 -20.81 -10.91 5.71
C SER A 372 -20.31 -11.06 4.26
N TYR A 373 -21.13 -10.73 3.25
CA TYR A 373 -20.73 -10.78 1.83
C TYR A 373 -19.63 -9.75 1.49
N LEU A 374 -19.52 -8.67 2.26
CA LEU A 374 -18.49 -7.64 2.05
C LEU A 374 -17.09 -8.10 2.50
N PHE A 375 -17.01 -9.18 3.30
CA PHE A 375 -15.78 -9.77 3.83
C PHE A 375 -15.75 -11.28 3.56
N PRO A 376 -15.57 -11.69 2.29
CA PRO A 376 -15.65 -13.09 1.89
C PRO A 376 -14.61 -13.97 2.61
N GLU A 377 -15.07 -15.05 3.24
CA GLU A 377 -14.23 -15.95 4.04
C GLU A 377 -13.16 -16.62 3.16
N GLY A 378 -11.93 -16.71 3.69
CA GLY A 378 -10.79 -17.33 3.00
C GLY A 378 -10.20 -16.50 1.85
N GLN A 379 -10.74 -15.32 1.57
CA GLN A 379 -10.23 -14.44 0.52
C GLN A 379 -9.36 -13.34 1.10
N PHE A 380 -8.10 -13.34 0.69
CA PHE A 380 -7.08 -12.43 1.18
C PHE A 380 -6.48 -11.57 0.06
N ASP A 381 -5.89 -10.44 0.44
CA ASP A 381 -5.10 -9.58 -0.44
C ASP A 381 -3.63 -10.04 -0.52
N VAL A 382 -2.83 -9.29 -1.28
CA VAL A 382 -1.38 -9.53 -1.47
C VAL A 382 -0.56 -9.47 -0.17
N ASN A 383 -1.11 -8.89 0.90
CA ASN A 383 -0.50 -8.80 2.23
C ASN A 383 -1.08 -9.85 3.21
N ASN A 384 -1.83 -10.83 2.68
CA ASN A 384 -2.55 -11.83 3.45
C ASN A 384 -3.48 -11.19 4.50
N GLN A 385 -4.20 -10.14 4.10
CA GLN A 385 -5.26 -9.49 4.88
C GLN A 385 -6.62 -9.76 4.27
N GLN A 386 -7.68 -9.80 5.09
CA GLN A 386 -9.05 -9.97 4.62
C GLN A 386 -9.37 -8.98 3.50
N VAL A 387 -9.99 -9.48 2.43
CA VAL A 387 -10.53 -8.62 1.37
C VAL A 387 -11.72 -7.86 1.93
N ASP A 388 -11.69 -6.54 1.72
CA ASP A 388 -12.81 -5.62 2.01
C ASP A 388 -13.41 -5.17 0.68
N LEU A 389 -14.67 -5.54 0.44
CA LEU A 389 -15.45 -5.23 -0.76
C LEU A 389 -16.38 -4.03 -0.59
N ARG A 390 -16.33 -3.32 0.55
CA ARG A 390 -17.14 -2.12 0.75
C ARG A 390 -16.86 -1.10 -0.35
N THR A 391 -17.93 -0.47 -0.83
CA THR A 391 -17.86 0.59 -1.86
C THR A 391 -17.55 1.96 -1.27
N SER A 392 -17.65 2.11 0.05
CA SER A 392 -17.27 3.30 0.81
C SER A 392 -16.51 2.88 2.08
N ASN A 393 -15.60 3.73 2.54
CA ASN A 393 -14.81 3.53 3.76
C ASN A 393 -14.39 4.88 4.34
N SER A 394 -13.68 4.87 5.47
CA SER A 394 -13.20 6.08 6.17
C SER A 394 -12.39 7.03 5.28
N TRP A 395 -11.67 6.49 4.28
CA TRP A 395 -10.79 7.27 3.40
C TRP A 395 -11.56 8.23 2.49
N VAL A 396 -12.77 7.85 2.08
CA VAL A 396 -13.66 8.65 1.23
C VAL A 396 -14.82 9.26 2.01
N ALA A 397 -14.87 9.09 3.33
CA ALA A 397 -15.90 9.66 4.18
C ALA A 397 -15.75 11.18 4.31
N LYS A 398 -16.85 11.92 4.12
CA LYS A 398 -16.94 13.36 4.43
C LYS A 398 -17.35 13.58 5.88
N ILE A 399 -17.26 14.81 6.37
CA ILE A 399 -17.47 15.14 7.80
C ILE A 399 -18.83 14.67 8.36
N ASP A 400 -19.88 14.74 7.55
CA ASP A 400 -21.26 14.34 7.86
C ASP A 400 -21.49 12.82 7.81
N HIS A 401 -20.51 12.06 7.29
CA HIS A 401 -20.57 10.60 7.14
C HIS A 401 -19.62 9.86 8.10
N VAL A 402 -18.92 10.57 8.98
CA VAL A 402 -18.05 9.96 10.00
C VAL A 402 -18.87 9.71 11.26
N GLU A 403 -19.04 8.44 11.65
CA GLU A 403 -19.75 8.12 12.89
C GLU A 403 -18.97 8.63 14.12
N THR A 404 -19.70 9.05 15.16
CA THR A 404 -19.10 9.58 16.39
C THR A 404 -18.13 8.59 17.03
N MET A 405 -18.47 7.30 17.07
CA MET A 405 -17.60 6.29 17.66
C MET A 405 -16.37 5.99 16.80
N GLU A 406 -16.45 6.10 15.47
CA GLU A 406 -15.28 6.05 14.60
C GLU A 406 -14.31 7.21 14.88
N LEU A 407 -14.84 8.43 15.05
CA LEU A 407 -14.03 9.59 15.44
C LEU A 407 -13.30 9.32 16.77
N VAL A 408 -14.01 8.82 17.78
CA VAL A 408 -13.43 8.50 19.10
C VAL A 408 -12.35 7.42 18.98
N GLU A 409 -12.60 6.34 18.25
CA GLU A 409 -11.61 5.28 18.01
C GLU A 409 -10.34 5.82 17.33
N VAL A 410 -10.51 6.63 16.28
CA VAL A 410 -9.37 7.19 15.55
C VAL A 410 -8.53 8.11 16.44
N PHE A 411 -9.15 8.92 17.30
CA PHE A 411 -8.41 9.75 18.26
C PHE A 411 -7.76 8.93 19.38
N ALA A 412 -8.44 7.90 19.89
CA ALA A 412 -7.90 7.00 20.88
C ALA A 412 -6.62 6.33 20.38
N ILE A 413 -6.67 5.76 19.16
CA ILE A 413 -5.56 5.02 18.56
C ILE A 413 -4.45 5.95 18.06
N ASN A 414 -4.78 7.02 17.33
CA ASN A 414 -3.78 7.81 16.60
C ASN A 414 -3.20 8.96 17.43
N THR A 415 -3.82 9.31 18.56
CA THR A 415 -3.42 10.50 19.34
C THR A 415 -3.29 10.20 20.83
N ILE A 416 -4.33 9.70 21.48
CA ILE A 416 -4.34 9.54 22.95
C ILE A 416 -3.40 8.41 23.38
N ALA A 417 -3.44 7.25 22.73
CA ALA A 417 -2.52 6.16 23.01
C ALA A 417 -1.04 6.55 22.81
N PRO A 418 -0.63 7.17 21.67
CA PRO A 418 0.71 7.74 21.53
C PRO A 418 1.08 8.75 22.62
N PHE A 419 0.14 9.62 23.04
CA PHE A 419 0.40 10.57 24.13
C PHE A 419 0.70 9.85 25.45
N ILE A 420 -0.11 8.85 25.82
CA ILE A 420 0.10 8.05 27.03
C ILE A 420 1.44 7.31 26.95
N LEU A 421 1.73 6.64 25.84
CA LEU A 421 2.99 5.94 25.62
C LEU A 421 4.20 6.88 25.72
N ASN A 422 4.14 8.05 25.09
CA ASN A 422 5.19 9.07 25.17
C ASN A 422 5.43 9.51 26.61
N LYS A 423 4.35 9.85 27.35
CA LYS A 423 4.45 10.24 28.76
C LYS A 423 5.09 9.12 29.61
N ARG A 424 4.62 7.88 29.43
CA ARG A 424 5.01 6.73 30.25
C ARG A 424 6.40 6.19 29.93
N VAL A 425 6.88 6.34 28.69
CA VAL A 425 8.20 5.86 28.28
C VAL A 425 9.33 6.80 28.73
N ILE A 426 9.05 8.09 28.92
CA ILE A 426 10.08 9.09 29.27
C ILE A 426 10.94 8.67 30.48
N PRO A 427 10.38 8.26 31.63
CA PRO A 427 11.20 7.79 32.76
C PRO A 427 12.05 6.56 32.44
N LEU A 428 11.64 5.73 31.49
CA LEU A 428 12.41 4.55 31.05
C LEU A 428 13.53 4.94 30.07
N LEU A 429 13.29 5.95 29.23
CA LEU A 429 14.32 6.54 28.36
C LEU A 429 15.41 7.23 29.18
N GLU A 430 15.05 7.86 30.29
CA GLU A 430 16.03 8.52 31.18
C GLU A 430 16.89 7.53 31.96
N LYS A 431 16.39 6.32 32.21
CA LYS A 431 17.17 5.24 32.83
C LYS A 431 18.15 4.58 31.88
N SER A 432 17.97 4.76 30.56
CA SER A 432 18.88 4.18 29.59
C SER A 432 20.28 4.78 29.68
N THR A 433 21.30 3.93 29.57
CA THR A 433 22.71 4.32 29.45
C THR A 433 23.08 4.77 28.05
N ASN A 434 22.24 4.53 27.04
CA ASN A 434 22.50 4.95 25.67
C ASN A 434 22.43 6.48 25.55
N LYS A 435 23.41 7.06 24.83
CA LYS A 435 23.56 8.52 24.72
C LYS A 435 22.36 9.19 24.06
N HIS A 436 21.78 8.56 23.04
CA HIS A 436 20.66 9.12 22.28
C HIS A 436 19.45 8.19 22.39
N LYS A 437 18.31 8.73 22.81
CA LYS A 437 17.04 8.01 22.92
C LYS A 437 16.02 8.62 21.98
N PHE A 438 15.10 7.83 21.45
CA PHE A 438 14.24 8.26 20.35
C PHE A 438 12.78 7.99 20.62
N ILE A 439 11.94 8.97 20.25
CA ILE A 439 10.50 8.78 20.11
C ILE A 439 10.11 9.16 18.67
N ILE A 440 9.65 8.18 17.90
CA ILE A 440 9.20 8.41 16.52
C ILE A 440 7.69 8.24 16.45
N ASN A 441 7.00 9.33 16.16
CA ASN A 441 5.57 9.33 15.87
C ASN A 441 5.39 9.14 14.36
N VAL A 442 4.86 7.99 13.95
CA VAL A 442 4.58 7.75 12.53
C VAL A 442 3.37 8.60 12.13
N SER A 443 3.62 9.51 11.21
CA SER A 443 2.65 10.47 10.70
C SER A 443 2.55 10.35 9.18
N ALA A 444 1.85 11.27 8.56
CA ALA A 444 1.68 11.32 7.13
C ALA A 444 1.35 12.74 6.69
N MET A 445 1.26 12.95 5.38
CA MET A 445 0.83 14.21 4.79
C MET A 445 -0.57 14.68 5.25
N GLU A 446 -1.40 13.78 5.75
CA GLU A 446 -2.71 14.01 6.34
C GLU A 446 -2.61 14.95 7.56
N GLY A 447 -1.52 14.89 8.31
CA GLY A 447 -1.26 15.78 9.45
C GLY A 447 -0.73 17.16 9.08
N LYS A 448 -0.53 17.46 7.79
CA LYS A 448 0.01 18.74 7.34
C LYS A 448 -1.05 19.80 7.11
N PHE A 449 -0.78 21.02 7.56
CA PHE A 449 -1.69 22.17 7.37
C PHE A 449 -1.48 22.87 6.01
N ASN A 450 -0.21 23.09 5.63
CA ASN A 450 0.13 23.92 4.47
C ASN A 450 0.13 23.13 3.15
N ARG A 451 -1.01 22.51 2.82
CA ARG A 451 -1.23 21.85 1.52
C ARG A 451 -2.71 21.85 1.14
N PRO A 452 -3.03 21.75 -0.16
CA PRO A 452 -4.40 21.47 -0.57
C PRO A 452 -4.92 20.18 0.07
N LYS A 453 -6.12 20.25 0.63
CA LYS A 453 -6.86 19.14 1.26
C LYS A 453 -8.14 18.87 0.48
N THR A 454 -8.56 17.61 0.51
CA THR A 454 -9.89 17.21 0.03
C THR A 454 -10.89 17.30 1.18
N SER A 455 -12.19 17.14 0.88
CA SER A 455 -13.24 17.05 1.89
C SER A 455 -13.32 15.68 2.60
N TYR A 456 -12.44 14.75 2.27
CA TYR A 456 -12.47 13.37 2.76
C TYR A 456 -11.58 13.14 4.00
N HIS A 457 -11.89 12.07 4.76
CA HIS A 457 -11.18 11.60 5.96
C HIS A 457 -10.77 12.71 6.94
N PRO A 458 -11.66 13.67 7.28
CA PRO A 458 -11.30 14.82 8.10
C PRO A 458 -10.82 14.40 9.51
N HIS A 459 -11.41 13.35 10.09
CA HIS A 459 -11.06 12.82 11.40
C HIS A 459 -9.63 12.24 11.44
N THR A 460 -9.17 11.56 10.38
CA THR A 460 -7.77 11.10 10.24
C THR A 460 -6.81 12.29 10.10
N ASN A 461 -7.16 13.28 9.27
CA ASN A 461 -6.38 14.52 9.11
C ASN A 461 -6.20 15.22 10.47
N MET A 462 -7.28 15.38 11.23
CA MET A 462 -7.25 15.98 12.57
C MET A 462 -6.36 15.20 13.54
N ALA A 463 -6.51 13.88 13.62
CA ALA A 463 -5.73 13.06 14.54
C ALA A 463 -4.21 13.06 14.19
N LYS A 464 -3.86 13.05 12.91
CA LYS A 464 -2.45 13.18 12.47
C LYS A 464 -1.89 14.57 12.74
N ALA A 465 -2.69 15.63 12.59
CA ALA A 465 -2.29 16.97 12.96
C ALA A 465 -2.06 17.11 14.47
N ALA A 466 -2.89 16.47 15.30
CA ALA A 466 -2.71 16.43 16.75
C ALA A 466 -1.41 15.71 17.16
N ALA A 467 -1.08 14.57 16.53
CA ALA A 467 0.18 13.86 16.77
C ALA A 467 1.41 14.70 16.34
N ASN A 468 1.30 15.40 15.21
CA ASN A 468 2.30 16.36 14.75
C ASN A 468 2.50 17.51 15.75
N MET A 469 1.41 18.09 16.24
CA MET A 469 1.47 19.17 17.23
C MET A 469 2.11 18.69 18.54
N MET A 470 1.74 17.50 19.03
CA MET A 470 2.37 16.88 20.20
C MET A 470 3.90 16.81 20.05
N THR A 471 4.38 16.37 18.88
CA THR A 471 5.82 16.34 18.58
C THR A 471 6.43 17.73 18.63
N ARG A 472 5.81 18.69 17.95
CA ARG A 472 6.31 20.08 17.86
C ARG A 472 6.37 20.75 19.23
N THR A 473 5.42 20.45 20.12
CA THR A 473 5.31 21.05 21.45
C THR A 473 6.31 20.43 22.43
N ALA A 474 6.42 19.11 22.50
CA ALA A 474 7.18 18.44 23.56
C ALA A 474 8.68 18.29 23.27
N ALA A 475 9.08 18.26 21.99
CA ALA A 475 10.42 17.80 21.63
C ALA A 475 11.57 18.68 22.13
N ALA A 476 11.37 20.00 22.26
CA ALA A 476 12.45 20.90 22.69
C ALA A 476 12.86 20.66 24.15
N ASP A 477 11.89 20.45 25.04
CA ASP A 477 12.14 20.07 26.43
C ASP A 477 12.86 18.71 26.50
N LEU A 478 12.32 17.71 25.80
CA LEU A 478 12.87 16.35 25.78
C LEU A 478 14.29 16.28 25.23
N ALA A 479 14.64 17.15 24.27
CA ALA A 479 15.99 17.21 23.73
C ALA A 479 17.04 17.60 24.81
N THR A 480 16.67 18.44 25.78
CA THR A 480 17.57 18.78 26.92
C THR A 480 17.88 17.57 27.81
N ARG A 481 17.04 16.52 27.74
CA ARG A 481 17.16 15.26 28.48
C ARG A 481 17.75 14.14 27.60
N GLY A 482 18.25 14.48 26.41
CA GLY A 482 18.80 13.54 25.43
C GLY A 482 17.77 12.61 24.78
N ILE A 483 16.51 13.06 24.69
CA ILE A 483 15.40 12.34 24.06
C ILE A 483 14.95 13.10 22.79
N PHE A 484 15.13 12.47 21.63
CA PHE A 484 14.88 13.08 20.33
C PHE A 484 13.54 12.61 19.76
N MET A 485 12.50 13.44 19.93
CA MET A 485 11.15 13.17 19.43
C MET A 485 10.94 13.79 18.05
N ASN A 486 10.48 13.00 17.07
CA ASN A 486 10.14 13.48 15.72
C ASN A 486 8.86 12.83 15.17
N SER A 487 8.23 13.50 14.20
CA SER A 487 7.16 12.95 13.38
C SER A 487 7.71 12.57 12.01
N VAL A 488 7.34 11.41 11.48
CA VAL A 488 7.88 10.91 10.21
C VAL A 488 6.77 10.51 9.25
N ASP A 489 6.81 11.06 8.04
CA ASP A 489 5.98 10.65 6.90
C ASP A 489 6.55 9.38 6.26
N THR A 490 5.68 8.38 6.08
CA THR A 490 6.05 7.07 5.50
C THR A 490 6.11 7.08 3.97
N GLY A 491 5.61 8.13 3.33
CA GLY A 491 5.36 8.14 1.90
C GLY A 491 4.14 7.30 1.51
N TRP A 492 3.85 7.27 0.20
CA TRP A 492 2.67 6.61 -0.34
C TRP A 492 2.97 5.15 -0.66
N VAL A 493 2.50 4.25 0.20
CA VAL A 493 2.76 2.80 0.12
C VAL A 493 1.53 1.95 -0.24
N ASN A 494 0.32 2.40 0.10
CA ASN A 494 -0.93 1.69 -0.22
C ASN A 494 -1.98 2.63 -0.83
N ASP A 495 -2.85 2.09 -1.68
CA ASP A 495 -4.06 2.78 -2.13
C ASP A 495 -5.24 2.51 -1.15
N GLU A 496 -5.61 3.52 -0.37
CA GLU A 496 -6.65 3.43 0.65
C GLU A 496 -8.09 3.65 0.10
N ASN A 497 -8.22 3.91 -1.21
CA ASN A 497 -9.55 3.98 -1.83
C ASN A 497 -10.29 2.64 -1.69
N PRO A 498 -11.65 2.66 -1.70
CA PRO A 498 -12.44 1.45 -1.91
C PRO A 498 -11.89 0.59 -3.05
N ARG A 499 -11.87 -0.73 -2.84
CA ARG A 499 -11.11 -1.67 -3.69
C ARG A 499 -11.41 -1.53 -5.18
N HIS A 500 -12.68 -1.41 -5.54
CA HIS A 500 -13.11 -1.27 -6.94
C HIS A 500 -12.48 -0.03 -7.61
N ILE A 501 -12.39 1.09 -6.89
CA ILE A 501 -11.76 2.33 -7.37
C ILE A 501 -10.25 2.13 -7.53
N ALA A 502 -9.59 1.49 -6.56
CA ALA A 502 -8.15 1.24 -6.61
C ALA A 502 -7.79 0.33 -7.81
N VAL A 503 -8.59 -0.72 -8.06
CA VAL A 503 -8.40 -1.62 -9.21
C VAL A 503 -8.66 -0.89 -10.53
N GLU A 504 -9.74 -0.11 -10.62
CA GLU A 504 -10.04 0.67 -11.82
C GLU A 504 -8.92 1.66 -12.14
N LYS A 505 -8.39 2.37 -11.14
CA LYS A 505 -7.23 3.26 -11.30
C LYS A 505 -5.98 2.50 -11.76
N ALA A 506 -5.71 1.34 -11.17
CA ALA A 506 -4.59 0.50 -11.58
C ALA A 506 -4.73 0.05 -13.04
N ALA A 507 -5.93 -0.33 -13.49
CA ALA A 507 -6.19 -0.79 -14.85
C ALA A 507 -6.16 0.35 -15.88
N THR A 508 -6.83 1.46 -15.59
CA THR A 508 -7.02 2.57 -16.54
C THR A 508 -5.83 3.52 -16.60
N MET A 509 -5.13 3.74 -15.47
CA MET A 509 -4.01 4.68 -15.36
C MET A 509 -2.65 3.98 -15.22
N ASP A 510 -2.61 2.64 -15.28
CA ASP A 510 -1.41 1.83 -15.06
C ASP A 510 -0.73 2.14 -13.71
N PHE A 511 -1.54 2.52 -12.71
CA PHE A 511 -1.08 3.06 -11.44
C PHE A 511 -0.60 1.96 -10.47
N GLN A 512 0.50 2.25 -9.77
CA GLN A 512 0.96 1.58 -8.57
C GLN A 512 1.52 2.62 -7.61
N THR A 513 1.48 2.34 -6.31
CA THR A 513 2.09 3.22 -5.32
C THR A 513 3.61 3.32 -5.55
N PRO A 514 4.22 4.50 -5.36
CA PRO A 514 5.62 4.74 -5.69
C PRO A 514 6.63 4.05 -4.77
N LEU A 515 6.19 3.64 -3.58
CA LEU A 515 7.02 3.09 -2.49
C LEU A 515 6.32 1.87 -1.89
N ASP A 516 7.04 1.08 -1.11
CA ASP A 516 6.47 -0.04 -0.35
C ASP A 516 6.71 0.05 1.17
N GLU A 517 6.26 -0.96 1.90
CA GLU A 517 6.34 -1.00 3.36
C GLU A 517 7.78 -1.02 3.89
N ILE A 518 8.75 -1.56 3.14
CA ILE A 518 10.17 -1.53 3.49
C ILE A 518 10.72 -0.10 3.33
N ASP A 519 10.29 0.62 2.30
CA ASP A 519 10.64 2.02 2.09
C ASP A 519 10.05 2.93 3.19
N ALA A 520 8.84 2.64 3.64
CA ALA A 520 8.23 3.32 4.78
C ALA A 520 8.99 3.05 6.07
N ALA A 521 9.32 1.78 6.36
CA ALA A 521 10.10 1.43 7.54
C ALA A 521 11.48 2.10 7.54
N ALA A 522 12.14 2.18 6.37
CA ALA A 522 13.41 2.90 6.22
C ALA A 522 13.29 4.38 6.57
N ARG A 523 12.19 5.05 6.18
CA ARG A 523 11.95 6.46 6.55
C ARG A 523 11.77 6.62 8.05
N VAL A 524 10.95 5.76 8.67
CA VAL A 524 10.66 5.80 10.11
C VAL A 524 11.94 5.60 10.94
N LEU A 525 12.83 4.71 10.49
CA LEU A 525 14.07 4.39 11.20
C LEU A 525 15.26 5.28 10.83
N ASP A 526 15.19 6.06 9.75
CA ASP A 526 16.30 6.92 9.31
C ASP A 526 16.84 7.87 10.40
N PRO A 527 16.01 8.54 11.23
CA PRO A 527 16.50 9.42 12.29
C PRO A 527 17.41 8.70 13.30
N ILE A 528 17.25 7.39 13.43
CA ILE A 528 18.01 6.52 14.34
C ILE A 528 19.21 5.93 13.60
N PHE A 529 18.95 5.32 12.43
CA PHE A 529 19.96 4.59 11.67
C PHE A 529 21.01 5.52 11.07
N ALA A 530 20.64 6.74 10.71
CA ALA A 530 21.56 7.73 10.16
C ALA A 530 22.71 8.03 11.11
N LEU A 531 22.48 8.02 12.42
CA LEU A 531 23.49 8.33 13.44
C LEU A 531 24.56 7.25 13.58
N HIS A 532 24.22 6.02 13.20
CA HIS A 532 25.11 4.88 13.24
C HIS A 532 25.91 4.72 11.94
N GLN A 533 25.76 5.63 10.98
CA GLN A 533 26.54 5.61 9.74
C GLN A 533 27.89 6.32 9.94
N PRO A 534 29.01 5.73 9.48
CA PRO A 534 30.34 6.33 9.62
C PRO A 534 30.42 7.77 9.09
N GLN A 535 29.74 8.06 7.98
CA GLN A 535 29.74 9.38 7.34
C GLN A 535 28.93 10.45 8.11
N ASN A 536 28.14 10.08 9.12
CA ASN A 536 27.20 10.98 9.78
C ASN A 536 27.60 11.33 11.22
N GLY A 537 28.79 10.96 11.70
CA GLY A 537 29.27 11.23 13.06
C GLY A 537 29.32 12.72 13.46
N LYS A 538 29.08 13.65 12.52
CA LYS A 538 29.01 15.11 12.75
C LYS A 538 27.65 15.74 12.40
N LYS A 539 26.64 14.96 11.99
CA LYS A 539 25.31 15.54 11.69
C LYS A 539 24.59 15.92 12.98
N PRO A 540 23.92 17.09 13.02
CA PRO A 540 23.16 17.50 14.19
C PRO A 540 21.99 16.53 14.42
N LEU A 541 21.74 16.23 15.69
CA LEU A 541 20.57 15.46 16.11
C LEU A 541 19.31 16.27 15.82
N VAL A 542 18.34 15.62 15.18
CA VAL A 542 17.09 16.27 14.79
C VAL A 542 16.02 15.97 15.84
N PHE A 543 15.28 16.99 16.27
CA PHE A 543 14.13 16.86 17.16
C PHE A 543 13.09 17.92 16.81
N GLY A 544 11.83 17.64 17.14
CA GLY A 544 10.72 18.56 16.93
C GLY A 544 10.47 18.87 15.45
N GLN A 545 10.79 17.94 14.56
CA GLN A 545 10.60 18.10 13.11
C GLN A 545 9.55 17.13 12.56
N PHE A 546 8.95 17.54 11.43
CA PHE A 546 8.23 16.67 10.53
C PHE A 546 9.18 16.23 9.41
N LEU A 547 9.53 14.96 9.39
CA LEU A 547 10.49 14.39 8.45
C LEU A 547 9.76 13.74 7.28
N LYS A 548 10.15 14.10 6.07
CA LYS A 548 9.62 13.54 4.82
C LYS A 548 10.75 13.36 3.82
N ASP A 549 10.75 12.22 3.14
CA ASP A 549 11.77 11.88 2.13
C ASP A 549 13.21 12.01 2.66
N PHE A 550 13.45 11.56 3.90
CA PHE A 550 14.75 11.62 4.61
C PHE A 550 15.26 13.05 4.88
N GLY A 551 14.39 14.06 4.83
CA GLY A 551 14.71 15.45 5.11
C GLY A 551 13.66 16.15 5.99
N ILE A 552 14.01 17.33 6.50
CA ILE A 552 13.08 18.19 7.24
C ILE A 552 12.07 18.79 6.26
N SER A 553 10.79 18.69 6.59
CA SER A 553 9.70 19.28 5.83
C SER A 553 8.89 20.23 6.70
N LYS A 554 8.19 21.17 6.04
CA LYS A 554 7.24 22.04 6.73
C LYS A 554 6.12 21.21 7.36
N TRP A 555 5.60 21.67 8.49
CA TRP A 555 4.36 21.19 9.08
C TRP A 555 3.17 21.44 8.17
#